data_AF-A0A1E7HAY5-F1
#
_entry.id   AF-A0A1E7HAY5-F1
#
_cell.length_a   1.000
_cell.length_b   1.000
_cell.length_c   1.000
_cell.angle_alpha   90.00
_cell.angle_beta   90.00
_cell.angle_gamma   90.00
#
_symmetry.space_group_name_H-M   'P 1'
#
loop_
_entity.id
_entity.type
_entity.pdbx_description
1 polymer ?
#
loop_
_entity_poly.entity_id
_entity_poly.type
_entity_poly.pdbx_seq_one_letter_code
_entity_poly.pdbx_strand_id
1 'polypeptide(L)'
;MNSTFFDKKGKSEALDFFETLSNAQKRKTLMLFKRIGDFGKISDITKFRNEGEKIFAFKPQPDRFLSFFFVGKKIVVTNGFRKKGQKLPQKEKDLALKRMKNYDSRVKNGDYYEE
;
A
#
# COMPACT_ATOMS: atom_id res chain seq x y z
N MET A 1 -12.60 -0.31 3.49
CA MET A 1 -11.79 -1.28 4.26
C MET A 1 -10.41 -1.35 3.61
N ASN A 2 -9.33 -1.22 4.38
CA ASN A 2 -7.97 -1.32 3.86
C ASN A 2 -7.44 -2.72 4.14
N SER A 3 -6.75 -3.32 3.17
CA SER A 3 -6.16 -4.65 3.31
C SER A 3 -4.69 -4.61 2.93
N THR A 4 -3.91 -5.49 3.54
CA THR A 4 -2.51 -5.67 3.23
C THR A 4 -2.34 -6.82 2.23
N PHE A 5 -1.42 -6.67 1.26
CA PHE A 5 -1.09 -7.74 0.33
C PHE A 5 -0.31 -8.85 1.04
N PHE A 6 -0.71 -10.10 0.84
CA PHE A 6 -0.01 -11.30 1.31
C PHE A 6 0.39 -12.16 0.11
N ASP A 7 1.63 -12.65 0.13
CA ASP A 7 2.09 -13.62 -0.85
C ASP A 7 1.45 -15.01 -0.63
N LYS A 8 1.82 -15.99 -1.46
CA LYS A 8 1.33 -17.38 -1.33
C LYS A 8 1.76 -18.06 -0.03
N LYS A 9 2.77 -17.54 0.67
CA LYS A 9 3.29 -18.05 1.94
C LYS A 9 2.71 -17.30 3.14
N GLY A 10 1.74 -16.40 2.93
CA GLY A 10 1.14 -15.60 3.99
C GLY A 10 2.04 -14.49 4.52
N LYS A 11 3.10 -14.10 3.79
CA LYS A 11 3.99 -13.00 4.20
C LYS A 11 3.60 -11.69 3.55
N SER A 12 3.77 -10.60 4.28
CA SER A 12 3.56 -9.26 3.76
C SER A 12 4.71 -8.32 4.10
N GLU A 13 5.44 -7.90 3.08
CA GLU A 13 6.52 -6.92 3.22
C GLU A 13 6.02 -5.57 3.74
N ALA A 14 4.79 -5.16 3.39
CA ALA A 14 4.20 -3.94 3.92
C ALA A 14 3.97 -4.03 5.44
N LEU A 15 3.49 -5.18 5.92
CA LEU A 15 3.30 -5.43 7.35
C LEU A 15 4.65 -5.55 8.05
N ASP A 16 5.56 -6.35 7.51
CA ASP A 16 6.91 -6.53 8.05
C ASP A 16 7.61 -5.18 8.20
N PHE A 17 7.54 -4.31 7.17
CA PHE A 17 8.10 -2.96 7.25
C PHE A 17 7.38 -2.10 8.29
N PHE A 18 6.05 -2.12 8.33
CA PHE A 18 5.27 -1.38 9.30
C PHE A 18 5.64 -1.73 10.74
N GLU A 19 5.89 -3.02 11.03
CA GLU A 19 6.26 -3.47 12.37
C GLU A 19 7.61 -2.94 12.85
N THR A 20 8.54 -2.67 11.93
CA THR A 20 9.85 -2.06 12.26
C THR A 20 9.77 -0.57 12.62
N LEU A 21 8.64 0.09 12.37
CA LEU A 21 8.49 1.53 12.58
C LEU A 21 8.35 1.89 14.07
N SER A 22 8.81 3.09 14.45
CA SER A 22 8.54 3.64 15.77
C SER A 22 7.04 3.89 16.00
N ASN A 23 6.61 3.96 17.26
CA ASN A 23 5.22 4.25 17.61
C ASN A 23 4.69 5.57 17.01
N ALA A 24 5.55 6.57 16.85
CA ALA A 24 5.17 7.83 16.19
C ALA A 24 4.94 7.64 14.68
N GLN A 25 5.76 6.85 14.00
CA GLN A 25 5.62 6.53 12.58
C GLN A 25 4.42 5.62 12.31
N LYS A 26 4.21 4.59 13.17
CA LYS A 26 3.02 3.73 13.12
C LYS A 26 1.74 4.57 13.19
N ARG A 27 1.65 5.50 14.15
CA ARG A 27 0.50 6.43 14.29
C ARG A 27 0.25 7.27 13.03
N LYS A 28 1.29 7.88 12.46
CA LYS A 28 1.17 8.66 11.22
C LYS A 28 0.66 7.83 10.05
N THR A 29 1.15 6.60 9.94
CA THR A 29 0.75 5.65 8.89
C THR A 29 -0.71 5.25 9.06
N LEU A 30 -1.10 4.80 10.25
CA LEU A 30 -2.48 4.41 10.56
C LEU A 30 -3.48 5.56 10.37
N MET A 31 -3.09 6.79 10.70
CA MET A 31 -3.93 7.97 10.45
C MET A 31 -4.24 8.15 8.96
N LEU A 32 -3.26 7.95 8.07
CA LEU A 32 -3.48 8.05 6.63
C LEU A 32 -4.35 6.91 6.12
N PHE A 33 -4.13 5.68 6.60
CA PHE A 33 -4.97 4.53 6.25
C PHE A 33 -6.41 4.74 6.72
N LYS A 34 -6.61 5.20 7.97
CA LYS A 34 -7.94 5.53 8.48
C LYS A 34 -8.61 6.60 7.63
N ARG A 35 -7.91 7.69 7.31
CA ARG A 35 -8.45 8.80 6.52
C ARG A 35 -8.94 8.36 5.13
N ILE A 36 -8.16 7.52 4.42
CA ILE A 36 -8.62 7.02 3.12
C ILE A 36 -9.76 6.00 3.27
N GLY A 37 -9.76 5.22 4.34
CA GLY A 37 -10.83 4.25 4.62
C GLY A 37 -12.16 4.91 4.94
N ASP A 38 -12.14 5.99 5.72
CA ASP A 38 -13.33 6.74 6.15
C ASP A 38 -13.90 7.59 5.02
N PHE A 39 -13.03 8.30 4.29
CA PHE A 39 -13.47 9.33 3.33
C PHE A 39 -13.34 8.92 1.87
N GLY A 40 -12.66 7.80 1.56
CA GLY A 40 -12.39 7.33 0.19
C GLY A 40 -11.44 8.22 -0.62
N LYS A 41 -11.04 9.39 -0.09
CA LYS A 41 -10.15 10.34 -0.75
C LYS A 41 -9.18 11.01 0.23
N ILE A 42 -7.98 11.25 -0.27
CA ILE A 42 -7.00 12.17 0.33
C ILE A 42 -6.57 13.11 -0.80
N SER A 43 -6.97 14.39 -0.72
CA SER A 43 -6.65 15.40 -1.73
C SER A 43 -5.22 15.94 -1.62
N ASP A 44 -4.60 15.80 -0.45
CA ASP A 44 -3.24 16.25 -0.19
C ASP A 44 -2.21 15.33 -0.87
N ILE A 45 -1.68 15.80 -2.00
CA ILE A 45 -0.66 15.10 -2.80
C ILE A 45 0.66 14.82 -2.04
N THR A 46 0.90 15.55 -0.95
CA THR A 46 2.07 15.34 -0.09
C THR A 46 1.89 14.15 0.83
N LYS A 47 0.64 13.71 1.04
CA LYS A 47 0.25 12.56 1.88
C LYS A 47 -0.18 11.35 1.07
N PHE A 48 -0.80 11.57 -0.09
CA PHE A 48 -1.28 10.50 -0.96
C PHE A 48 -1.25 10.93 -2.42
N ARG A 49 -0.56 10.17 -3.28
CA ARG A 49 -0.41 10.53 -4.70
C ARG A 49 -0.40 9.31 -5.60
N ASN A 50 -0.94 9.44 -6.81
CA ASN A 50 -0.75 8.49 -7.90
C ASN A 50 0.68 8.61 -8.47
N GLU A 51 1.43 7.51 -8.42
CA GLU A 51 2.79 7.39 -8.95
C GLU A 51 2.82 6.72 -10.34
N GLY A 52 1.65 6.58 -10.98
CA GLY A 52 1.44 6.01 -12.31
C GLY A 52 0.94 4.56 -12.26
N GLU A 53 0.38 4.09 -13.38
CA GLU A 53 0.00 2.67 -13.59
C GLU A 53 -0.93 2.09 -12.50
N LYS A 54 -1.84 2.93 -11.98
CA LYS A 54 -2.78 2.61 -10.88
C LYS A 54 -2.11 2.35 -9.53
N ILE A 55 -0.82 2.68 -9.39
CA ILE A 55 -0.08 2.60 -8.13
C ILE A 55 -0.14 3.95 -7.41
N PHE A 56 -0.53 3.92 -6.15
CA PHE A 56 -0.66 5.07 -5.27
C PHE A 56 0.28 4.94 -4.08
N ALA A 57 0.88 6.05 -3.66
CA ALA A 57 1.79 6.10 -2.53
C ALA A 57 1.18 6.89 -1.37
N PHE A 58 1.01 6.24 -0.22
CA PHE A 58 0.89 6.91 1.08
C PHE A 58 2.27 7.42 1.49
N LYS A 59 2.32 8.65 2.03
CA LYS A 59 3.56 9.36 2.36
C LYS A 59 3.59 9.80 3.84
N PRO A 60 3.50 8.87 4.81
CA PRO A 60 3.76 9.18 6.22
C PRO A 60 5.25 9.47 6.41
N GLN A 61 5.67 10.72 6.25
CA GLN A 61 7.09 11.08 6.24
C GLN A 61 7.86 10.59 7.49
N PRO A 62 9.06 9.99 7.30
CA PRO A 62 9.82 9.85 6.04
C PRO A 62 9.46 8.59 5.22
N ASP A 63 8.52 7.79 5.68
CA ASP A 63 8.17 6.49 5.13
C ASP A 63 7.16 6.62 3.98
N ARG A 64 7.13 5.58 3.13
CA ARG A 64 6.20 5.47 2.00
C ARG A 64 5.63 4.07 1.94
N PHE A 65 4.35 3.99 1.63
CA PHE A 65 3.66 2.72 1.38
C PHE A 65 3.00 2.79 0.02
N LEU A 66 3.33 1.84 -0.87
CA LEU A 66 2.65 1.72 -2.16
C LEU A 66 1.39 0.88 -2.01
N SER A 67 0.42 1.19 -2.85
CA SER A 67 -0.91 0.61 -2.82
C SER A 67 -1.57 0.70 -4.18
N PHE A 68 -2.66 -0.04 -4.36
CA PHE A 68 -3.55 0.10 -5.51
C PHE A 68 -5.01 0.01 -5.04
N PHE A 69 -5.90 0.58 -5.84
CA PHE A 69 -7.34 0.42 -5.64
C PHE A 69 -7.80 -0.87 -6.30
N PHE A 70 -8.61 -1.62 -5.57
CA PHE A 70 -9.29 -2.81 -6.04
C PHE A 70 -10.82 -2.60 -6.03
N VAL A 71 -11.54 -3.48 -6.72
CA VAL A 71 -13.00 -3.45 -6.81
C VAL A 71 -13.61 -3.45 -5.40
N GLY A 72 -14.74 -2.75 -5.22
CA GLY A 72 -15.43 -2.66 -3.93
C GLY A 72 -14.88 -1.61 -2.97
N LYS A 73 -14.23 -0.54 -3.47
CA LYS A 73 -13.61 0.53 -2.65
C LYS A 73 -12.54 -0.01 -1.67
N LYS A 74 -11.87 -1.10 -2.04
CA LYS A 74 -10.80 -1.71 -1.26
C LYS A 74 -9.46 -1.11 -1.70
N ILE A 75 -8.61 -0.80 -0.74
CA ILE A 75 -7.22 -0.39 -1.01
C ILE A 75 -6.31 -1.51 -0.51
N VAL A 76 -5.41 -1.94 -1.39
CA VAL A 76 -4.46 -3.00 -1.09
C VAL A 76 -3.07 -2.37 -0.97
N VAL A 77 -2.46 -2.47 0.20
CA VAL A 77 -1.09 -1.99 0.46
C VAL A 77 -0.09 -3.09 0.09
N THR A 78 0.88 -2.79 -0.79
CA THR A 78 1.77 -3.78 -1.39
C THR A 78 3.14 -3.86 -0.74
N ASN A 79 3.79 -2.72 -0.49
CA ASN A 79 5.15 -2.61 0.05
C ASN A 79 5.30 -1.33 0.86
N GLY A 80 6.26 -1.34 1.79
CA GLY A 80 6.66 -0.18 2.58
C GLY A 80 8.18 0.03 2.51
N PHE A 81 8.60 1.28 2.39
CA PHE A 81 10.02 1.64 2.38
C PHE A 81 10.26 3.06 2.89
N ARG A 82 11.47 3.31 3.40
CA ARG A 82 11.90 4.66 3.78
C ARG A 82 12.37 5.45 2.57
N LYS A 83 11.96 6.72 2.43
CA LYS A 83 12.41 7.58 1.32
C LYS A 83 13.93 7.69 1.30
N LYS A 84 14.57 7.30 0.18
CA LYS A 84 16.01 7.43 -0.05
C LYS A 84 16.39 8.58 -0.98
N GLY A 85 15.45 9.12 -1.73
CA GLY A 85 15.67 10.20 -2.69
C GLY A 85 14.37 10.87 -3.13
N GLN A 86 14.44 11.82 -4.06
CA GLN A 86 13.25 12.53 -4.54
C GLN A 86 12.36 11.64 -5.42
N LYS A 87 12.96 10.83 -6.28
CA LYS A 87 12.27 9.93 -7.20
C LYS A 87 11.82 8.65 -6.48
N LEU A 88 10.70 8.09 -6.94
CA LEU A 88 10.26 6.75 -6.53
C LEU A 88 11.26 5.71 -7.07
N PRO A 89 11.82 4.83 -6.23
CA PRO A 89 12.70 3.77 -6.73
C PRO A 89 11.91 2.84 -7.67
N GLN A 90 12.42 2.65 -8.90
CA GLN A 90 11.74 1.85 -9.92
C GLN A 90 11.47 0.42 -9.44
N LYS A 91 12.42 -0.19 -8.72
CA LYS A 91 12.27 -1.52 -8.11
C LYS A 91 11.04 -1.65 -7.21
N GLU A 92 10.75 -0.63 -6.39
CA GLU A 92 9.59 -0.63 -5.50
C GLU A 92 8.28 -0.54 -6.28
N LYS A 93 8.29 0.25 -7.38
CA LYS A 93 7.14 0.40 -8.28
C LYS A 93 6.86 -0.90 -9.04
N ASP A 94 7.89 -1.52 -9.62
CA ASP A 94 7.78 -2.78 -10.36
C ASP A 94 7.27 -3.92 -9.47
N LEU A 95 7.75 -3.94 -8.22
CA LEU A 95 7.28 -4.89 -7.21
C LEU A 95 5.79 -4.70 -6.90
N ALA A 96 5.34 -3.45 -6.71
CA ALA A 96 3.93 -3.14 -6.49
C ALA A 96 3.05 -3.58 -7.68
N LEU A 97 3.50 -3.33 -8.91
CA LEU A 97 2.80 -3.77 -10.12
C LEU A 97 2.70 -5.29 -10.23
N LYS A 98 3.79 -6.01 -9.90
CA LYS A 98 3.80 -7.47 -9.87
C LYS A 98 2.82 -8.02 -8.82
N ARG A 99 2.79 -7.41 -7.63
CA ARG A 99 1.86 -7.78 -6.54
C ARG A 99 0.42 -7.49 -6.92
N MET A 100 0.15 -6.35 -7.57
CA MET A 100 -1.19 -6.02 -8.08
C MET A 100 -1.69 -7.06 -9.08
N LYS A 101 -0.87 -7.43 -10.08
CA LYS A 101 -1.23 -8.48 -11.05
C LYS A 101 -1.47 -9.82 -10.36
N ASN A 102 -0.60 -10.18 -9.41
CA ASN A 102 -0.77 -11.42 -8.65
C ASN A 102 -2.06 -11.44 -7.83
N TYR A 103 -2.39 -10.32 -7.16
CA TYR A 103 -3.63 -10.18 -6.41
C TYR A 103 -4.85 -10.32 -7.34
N ASP A 104 -4.86 -9.62 -8.47
CA ASP A 104 -5.96 -9.70 -9.46
C ASP A 104 -6.18 -11.13 -9.96
N SER A 105 -5.10 -11.86 -10.30
CA SER A 105 -5.21 -13.27 -10.70
C SER A 105 -5.75 -14.16 -9.59
N ARG A 106 -5.33 -13.95 -8.33
CA ARG A 106 -5.80 -14.77 -7.21
C ARG A 106 -7.25 -14.50 -6.86
N VAL A 107 -7.71 -13.26 -6.92
CA VAL A 107 -9.13 -12.93 -6.70
C VAL A 107 -10.00 -13.54 -7.79
N LYS A 108 -9.58 -13.47 -9.07
CA LYS A 108 -10.30 -14.12 -10.18
C LYS A 108 -10.43 -15.64 -10.02
N ASN A 109 -9.44 -16.27 -9.38
CA ASN A 109 -9.45 -17.71 -9.10
C ASN A 109 -10.20 -18.08 -7.81
N GLY A 110 -10.63 -17.10 -7.00
CA GLY A 110 -11.23 -17.34 -5.68
C GLY A 110 -10.23 -17.66 -4.56
N ASP A 111 -8.92 -17.51 -4.81
CA ASP A 111 -7.82 -17.95 -3.92
C ASP A 111 -7.29 -16.84 -2.98
N TYR A 112 -8.07 -15.79 -2.75
CA TYR A 112 -7.65 -14.65 -1.93
C TYR A 112 -8.77 -14.24 -0.97
N TYR A 113 -8.44 -14.17 0.32
CA TYR A 113 -9.37 -13.96 1.42
C TYR A 113 -10.38 -12.84 1.13
N GLU A 114 -11.60 -13.25 0.79
CA GLU A 114 -12.81 -12.44 0.91
C GLU A 114 -13.33 -12.63 2.34
N GLU A 115 -12.72 -11.87 3.26
CA GLU A 115 -13.40 -11.48 4.50
C GLU A 115 -14.03 -10.10 4.30
#